data_AF-A0AA38GR68-F1
#
_entry.id   AF-A0AA38GR68-F1
#
_cell.length_a   1.000
_cell.length_b   1.000
_cell.length_c   1.000
_cell.angle_alpha   90.00
_cell.angle_beta   90.00
_cell.angle_gamma   90.00
#
_symmetry.space_group_name_H-M   'P 1'
#
loop_
_entity.id
_entity.type
_entity.pdbx_description
1 polymer ?
#
loop_
_entity_poly.entity_id
_entity_poly.type
_entity_poly.pdbx_seq_one_letter_code
_entity_poly.pdbx_strand_id
1 'polypeptide(L)'
;TLADTHSDSQTWLPAPPKVANPRSIYNAVTLAYLGDCIYELYVRRHFFFPPTSIKEYNRRVMALVCCEAQEALLNKLREGDFLSQEERDIIRWGGNREAGKTQTVRRAGAIVYCRASSLETL
;
A
#
# COMPACT_ATOMS: atom_id res chain seq x y z
N THR A 1 -0.02 -46.00 -21.17
CA THR A 1 0.59 -45.47 -19.94
C THR A 1 1.01 -44.05 -20.19
N LEU A 2 0.72 -43.17 -19.23
CA LEU A 2 1.01 -41.73 -19.15
C LEU A 2 0.00 -40.83 -19.86
N ALA A 3 -1.00 -40.41 -19.07
CA ALA A 3 -1.89 -39.30 -19.37
C ALA A 3 -1.12 -37.98 -19.23
N ASP A 4 -1.37 -37.07 -20.16
CA ASP A 4 -0.89 -35.69 -20.16
C ASP A 4 -1.38 -34.95 -18.91
N THR A 5 -0.45 -34.59 -18.02
CA THR A 5 -0.70 -33.65 -16.92
C THR A 5 -0.71 -32.22 -17.47
N HIS A 6 -1.87 -31.81 -17.97
CA HIS A 6 -2.16 -30.42 -18.33
C HIS A 6 -2.17 -29.52 -17.09
N SER A 7 -1.10 -28.73 -16.94
CA SER A 7 -1.10 -27.31 -16.55
C SER A 7 -2.18 -26.79 -15.58
N ASP A 8 -2.12 -27.19 -14.30
CA ASP A 8 -2.86 -26.58 -13.19
C ASP A 8 -2.17 -25.32 -12.59
N SER A 9 -1.46 -24.54 -13.40
CA SER A 9 -0.80 -23.30 -12.93
C SER A 9 -1.67 -22.05 -13.06
N GLN A 10 -2.89 -22.17 -13.59
CA GLN A 10 -3.63 -21.03 -14.11
C GLN A 10 -4.65 -20.40 -13.14
N THR A 11 -4.85 -20.95 -11.94
CA THR A 11 -5.92 -20.46 -11.04
C THR A 11 -5.48 -20.27 -9.59
N TRP A 12 -4.28 -19.73 -9.34
CA TRP A 12 -3.92 -19.32 -7.97
C TRP A 12 -4.66 -18.04 -7.53
N LEU A 13 -5.14 -17.24 -8.48
CA LEU A 13 -5.90 -16.03 -8.19
C LEU A 13 -7.39 -16.33 -8.31
N PRO A 14 -8.20 -16.08 -7.26
CA PRO A 14 -9.65 -16.10 -7.42
C PRO A 14 -10.05 -15.08 -8.49
N ALA A 15 -11.11 -15.35 -9.25
CA ALA A 15 -11.63 -14.39 -10.21
C ALA A 15 -11.88 -13.05 -9.50
N PRO A 16 -11.41 -11.92 -10.05
CA PRO A 16 -11.61 -10.62 -9.41
C PRO A 16 -13.11 -10.40 -9.22
N PRO A 17 -13.57 -10.02 -8.01
CA PRO A 17 -14.98 -9.77 -7.78
C PRO A 17 -15.45 -8.67 -8.74
N LYS A 18 -16.66 -8.82 -9.27
CA LYS A 18 -17.30 -7.75 -10.06
C LYS A 18 -17.72 -6.64 -9.10
N VAL A 19 -16.84 -5.67 -8.86
CA VAL A 19 -17.09 -4.59 -7.90
C VAL A 19 -17.81 -3.44 -8.62
N ALA A 20 -19.15 -3.42 -8.54
CA ALA A 20 -19.90 -2.21 -8.89
C ALA A 20 -19.74 -1.21 -7.75
N ASN A 21 -19.09 -0.07 -8.02
CA ASN A 21 -18.72 0.98 -7.05
C ASN A 21 -17.72 0.53 -5.96
N PRO A 22 -16.40 0.49 -6.26
CA PRO A 22 -15.35 0.08 -5.32
C PRO A 22 -15.37 0.86 -3.99
N ARG A 23 -15.71 2.15 -4.05
CA ARG A 23 -15.76 3.08 -2.91
C ARG A 23 -16.88 2.78 -1.90
N SER A 24 -17.91 2.01 -2.28
CA SER A 24 -19.00 1.63 -1.35
C SER A 24 -18.76 0.29 -0.67
N ILE A 25 -17.85 -0.54 -1.20
CA ILE A 25 -17.59 -1.89 -0.68
C ILE A 25 -16.34 -1.90 0.21
N TYR A 26 -15.31 -1.14 -0.14
CA TYR A 26 -14.09 -1.04 0.66
C TYR A 26 -13.93 0.38 1.23
N ASN A 27 -13.72 0.46 2.54
CA ASN A 27 -13.36 1.71 3.18
C ASN A 27 -11.87 2.04 2.92
N ALA A 28 -11.50 3.31 3.10
CA ALA A 28 -10.14 3.79 2.83
C ALA A 28 -9.06 3.01 3.61
N VAL A 29 -9.37 2.57 4.83
CA VAL A 29 -8.43 1.84 5.68
C VAL A 29 -8.10 0.46 5.10
N THR A 30 -9.11 -0.25 4.58
CA THR A 30 -8.90 -1.55 3.93
C THR A 30 -8.10 -1.43 2.64
N LEU A 31 -8.31 -0.36 1.87
CA LEU A 31 -7.52 -0.09 0.67
C LEU A 31 -6.08 0.28 1.02
N ALA A 32 -5.86 1.15 2.01
CA ALA A 32 -4.53 1.49 2.50
C ALA A 32 -3.75 0.25 3.00
N TYR A 33 -4.41 -0.65 3.72
CA TYR A 33 -3.81 -1.91 4.17
C TYR A 33 -3.26 -2.75 3.01
N LEU A 34 -3.99 -2.81 1.89
CA LEU A 34 -3.53 -3.49 0.69
C LEU A 34 -2.40 -2.72 -0.01
N GLY A 35 -2.52 -1.40 -0.10
CA GLY A 35 -1.52 -0.53 -0.72
C GLY A 35 -0.18 -0.53 0.01
N ASP A 36 -0.17 -0.58 1.35
CA ASP A 36 1.03 -0.74 2.18
C ASP A 36 1.80 -2.02 1.78
N CYS A 37 1.08 -3.13 1.65
CA CYS A 37 1.66 -4.41 1.21
C CYS A 37 2.27 -4.31 -0.21
N ILE A 38 1.56 -3.64 -1.14
CA ILE A 38 2.03 -3.46 -2.52
C ILE A 38 3.26 -2.55 -2.55
N TYR A 39 3.22 -1.43 -1.84
CA TYR A 39 4.33 -0.47 -1.77
C TYR A 39 5.58 -1.10 -1.17
N GLU A 40 5.45 -1.80 -0.04
CA GLU A 40 6.59 -2.49 0.57
C GLU A 40 7.19 -3.55 -0.36
N LEU A 41 6.36 -4.29 -1.11
CA LEU A 41 6.83 -5.24 -2.11
C LEU A 41 7.67 -4.55 -3.21
N TYR A 42 7.21 -3.41 -3.73
CA TYR A 42 7.96 -2.64 -4.73
C TYR A 42 9.28 -2.11 -4.19
N VAL A 43 9.29 -1.59 -2.95
CA VAL A 43 10.51 -1.11 -2.29
C VAL A 43 11.50 -2.26 -2.07
N ARG A 44 11.04 -3.41 -1.57
CA ARG A 44 11.87 -4.60 -1.39
C ARG A 44 12.44 -5.08 -2.73
N ARG A 45 11.63 -5.09 -3.79
CA ARG A 45 12.07 -5.42 -5.15
C ARG A 45 13.11 -4.44 -5.67
N HIS A 46 12.95 -3.14 -5.41
CA HIS A 46 13.89 -2.11 -5.84
C HIS A 46 15.28 -2.33 -5.25
N PHE A 47 15.36 -2.67 -3.96
CA PHE A 47 16.64 -2.92 -3.30
C PHE A 47 17.17 -4.32 -3.47
N PHE A 48 16.36 -5.27 -3.99
CA PHE A 48 16.68 -6.69 -4.02
C PHE A 48 18.04 -6.99 -4.68
N PHE A 49 18.43 -6.21 -5.68
CA PHE A 49 19.71 -6.35 -6.37
C PHE A 49 20.56 -5.08 -6.26
N PRO A 50 21.89 -5.16 -6.01
CA PRO A 50 22.68 -6.38 -5.81
C PRO A 50 22.49 -7.04 -4.42
N PRO A 51 22.84 -8.33 -4.26
CA PRO A 51 22.78 -9.03 -2.97
C PRO A 51 23.52 -8.31 -1.85
N THR A 52 22.86 -8.14 -0.69
CA THR A 52 23.47 -7.58 0.53
C THR A 52 23.02 -8.34 1.79
N SER A 53 23.48 -7.92 2.97
CA SER A 53 23.04 -8.50 4.23
C SER A 53 21.56 -8.19 4.52
N ILE A 54 20.85 -9.10 5.20
CA ILE A 54 19.46 -8.88 5.62
C ILE A 54 19.29 -7.59 6.44
N LYS A 55 20.29 -7.25 7.27
CA LYS A 55 20.30 -6.03 8.07
C LYS A 55 20.30 -4.78 7.18
N GLU A 56 21.11 -4.79 6.12
CA GLU A 56 21.20 -3.67 5.18
C GLU A 56 19.94 -3.57 4.30
N TYR A 57 19.38 -4.70 3.86
CA TYR A 57 18.09 -4.70 3.16
C TYR A 57 17.00 -4.05 4.01
N ASN A 58 16.82 -4.51 5.25
CA ASN A 58 15.81 -3.97 6.15
C ASN A 58 16.04 -2.48 6.41
N ARG A 59 17.29 -2.05 6.60
CA ARG A 59 17.62 -0.62 6.77
C ARG A 59 17.19 0.22 5.56
N ARG A 60 17.46 -0.25 4.34
CA ARG A 60 17.10 0.46 3.10
C ARG A 60 15.60 0.49 2.87
N VAL A 61 14.92 -0.64 3.09
CA VAL A 61 13.46 -0.74 2.97
C VAL A 61 12.79 0.20 3.97
N MET A 62 13.16 0.12 5.25
CA MET A 62 12.60 0.96 6.32
C MET A 62 12.79 2.46 6.08
N ALA A 63 13.87 2.87 5.41
CA ALA A 63 14.10 4.26 5.04
C ALA A 63 13.09 4.81 4.01
N LEU A 64 12.37 3.94 3.27
CA LEU A 64 11.34 4.34 2.29
C LEU A 64 9.91 3.99 2.72
N VAL A 65 9.72 2.97 3.57
CA VAL A 65 8.39 2.55 4.04
C VAL A 65 8.00 3.18 5.37
N CYS A 66 8.87 3.96 6.01
CA CYS A 66 8.46 4.72 7.19
C CYS A 66 7.49 5.85 6.81
N CYS A 67 6.61 6.21 7.73
CA CYS A 67 5.55 7.16 7.42
C CYS A 67 6.07 8.57 7.15
N GLU A 68 7.21 8.97 7.72
CA GLU A 68 7.85 10.24 7.40
C GLU A 68 8.30 10.28 5.93
N ALA A 69 8.85 9.17 5.41
CA ALA A 69 9.27 9.07 4.02
C ALA A 69 8.06 9.08 3.07
N GLN A 70 6.99 8.36 3.43
CA GLN A 70 5.75 8.34 2.66
C GLN A 70 5.02 9.69 2.69
N GLU A 71 5.02 10.42 3.81
CA GLU A 71 4.48 11.78 3.91
C GLU A 71 5.26 12.75 3.03
N ALA A 72 6.59 12.70 3.07
CA ALA A 72 7.44 13.51 2.21
C ALA A 72 7.23 13.20 0.71
N LEU A 73 7.06 11.92 0.37
CA LEU A 73 6.74 11.50 -1.00
C LEU A 73 5.36 12.01 -1.43
N LEU A 74 4.34 11.86 -0.59
CA LEU A 74 3.00 12.34 -0.88
C LEU A 74 2.97 13.85 -1.12
N ASN A 75 3.69 14.63 -0.30
CA ASN A 75 3.80 16.08 -0.50
C ASN A 75 4.44 16.42 -1.86
N LYS A 76 5.54 15.74 -2.23
CA LYS A 76 6.16 15.90 -3.56
C LYS A 76 5.22 15.56 -4.71
N LEU A 77 4.44 14.49 -4.57
CA LEU A 77 3.46 14.08 -5.58
C LEU A 77 2.32 15.10 -5.73
N ARG A 78 1.90 15.73 -4.63
CA ARG A 78 0.85 16.78 -4.64
C ARG A 78 1.33 18.09 -5.25
N GLU A 79 2.59 18.45 -5.00
CA GLU A 79 3.26 19.64 -5.54
C GLU A 79 3.60 19.48 -7.03
N GLY A 80 3.86 18.26 -7.49
CA GLY A 80 4.06 17.96 -8.91
C GLY A 80 2.78 17.69 -9.69
N ASP A 81 2.91 17.57 -11.02
CA ASP A 81 1.84 17.18 -11.95
C ASP A 81 1.82 15.66 -12.21
N PHE A 82 2.24 14.86 -11.23
CA PHE A 82 2.24 13.40 -11.34
C PHE A 82 0.87 12.76 -11.13
N LEU A 83 -0.03 13.47 -10.46
CA LEU A 83 -1.34 12.96 -10.08
C LEU A 83 -2.45 13.60 -10.92
N SER A 84 -3.27 12.74 -11.52
CA SER A 84 -4.55 13.11 -12.13
C SER A 84 -5.53 13.66 -11.10
N GLN A 85 -6.62 14.26 -11.58
CA GLN A 85 -7.65 14.83 -10.71
C GLN A 85 -8.33 13.72 -9.88
N GLU A 86 -8.57 12.56 -10.50
CA GLU A 86 -9.18 11.39 -9.88
C GLU A 86 -8.32 10.85 -8.73
N GLU A 87 -7.01 10.75 -8.93
CA GLU A 87 -6.05 10.30 -7.91
C GLU A 87 -5.95 11.28 -6.74
N ARG A 88 -5.94 12.59 -7.02
CA ARG A 88 -5.98 13.63 -5.98
C ARG A 88 -7.24 13.53 -5.12
N ASP A 89 -8.37 13.19 -5.73
CA ASP A 89 -9.63 13.00 -5.01
C ASP A 89 -9.62 11.74 -4.15
N ILE A 90 -8.98 10.64 -4.60
CA ILE A 90 -8.76 9.43 -3.80
C ILE A 90 -7.88 9.74 -2.58
N ILE A 91 -6.78 10.46 -2.76
CA ILE A 91 -5.89 10.89 -1.66
C ILE A 91 -6.67 11.74 -0.64
N ARG A 92 -7.46 12.70 -1.12
CA ARG A 92 -8.27 13.57 -0.24
C ARG A 92 -9.31 12.74 0.52
N TRP A 93 -9.96 11.78 -0.13
CA TRP A 93 -10.90 10.85 0.52
C TRP A 93 -10.21 9.99 1.57
N GLY A 94 -9.04 9.43 1.28
CA GLY A 94 -8.24 8.65 2.22
C GLY A 94 -7.75 9.47 3.43
N GLY A 95 -7.54 10.78 3.24
CA GLY A 95 -7.11 11.71 4.30
C GLY A 95 -8.24 12.29 5.15
N ASN A 96 -9.49 12.31 4.66
CA ASN A 96 -10.67 12.84 5.36
C ASN A 96 -11.22 11.85 6.41
N ARG A 97 -10.37 11.39 7.31
CA ARG A 97 -10.77 10.63 8.49
C ARG A 97 -11.34 11.61 9.51
N GLU A 98 -12.63 11.51 9.83
CA GLU A 98 -13.06 11.92 11.16
C GLU A 98 -12.18 11.19 12.17
N ALA A 99 -11.60 11.92 13.10
CA ALA A 99 -10.96 11.39 14.30
C ALA A 99 -12.02 10.74 15.20
N GLY A 100 -12.68 9.70 14.69
CA GLY A 100 -13.58 8.84 15.43
C GLY A 100 -12.76 8.11 16.47
N LYS A 101 -13.00 8.45 17.74
CA LYS A 101 -12.41 7.87 18.95
C LYS A 101 -12.38 6.34 18.86
N THR A 102 -11.27 5.78 18.41
CA THR A 102 -10.87 4.43 18.79
C THR A 102 -9.54 4.54 19.49
N GLN A 103 -9.63 4.85 20.78
CA GLN A 103 -8.55 4.61 21.71
C GLN A 103 -8.16 3.12 21.65
N THR A 104 -6.87 2.89 21.89
CA THR A 104 -6.28 1.64 22.39
C THR A 104 -5.84 0.60 21.35
N VAL A 105 -4.61 0.72 20.86
CA VAL A 105 -3.51 -0.14 21.33
C VAL A 105 -2.23 0.70 21.45
N ARG A 106 -1.79 0.92 22.69
CA ARG A 106 -0.45 1.42 23.02
C ARG A 106 0.58 0.39 22.56
N ARG A 107 1.24 0.66 21.43
CA ARG A 107 2.55 0.14 21.03
C ARG A 107 2.99 0.93 19.80
N ALA A 108 3.64 2.07 20.02
CA ALA A 108 4.49 2.81 19.07
C ALA A 108 4.06 3.01 17.59
N GLY A 109 2.85 2.66 17.15
CA GLY A 109 2.47 2.57 15.73
C GLY A 109 1.12 3.20 15.36
N ALA A 110 0.37 3.75 16.31
CA ALA A 110 -0.98 4.25 16.04
C ALA A 110 -1.03 5.66 15.42
N ILE A 111 -0.04 6.52 15.69
CA ILE A 111 0.04 7.89 15.11
C ILE A 111 0.62 7.85 13.69
N VAL A 112 1.40 6.81 13.41
CA VAL A 112 2.15 6.56 12.17
C VAL A 112 1.20 6.02 11.07
N TYR A 113 0.20 5.22 11.44
CA TYR A 113 -0.79 4.65 10.50
C TYR A 113 -1.76 5.68 9.85
N CYS A 114 -1.86 6.91 10.38
CA CYS A 114 -2.92 7.83 9.98
C CYS A 114 -2.55 8.72 8.76
N ARG A 115 -1.26 8.93 8.47
CA ARG A 115 -0.80 9.83 7.37
C ARG A 115 -0.27 9.09 6.14
N ALA A 116 0.36 7.94 6.32
CA ALA A 116 0.76 7.04 5.23
C ALA A 116 -0.43 6.50 4.42
N SER A 117 -1.57 6.34 5.11
CA SER A 117 -2.83 5.80 4.59
C SER A 117 -3.32 6.43 3.29
N SER A 118 -3.07 7.73 3.04
CA SER A 118 -3.59 8.38 1.83
C SER A 118 -2.75 8.11 0.57
N LEU A 119 -1.44 7.89 0.71
CA LEU A 119 -0.59 7.44 -0.41
C LEU A 119 -0.92 5.99 -0.77
N GLU A 120 -1.14 5.17 0.25
CA GLU A 120 -1.45 3.74 0.12
C GLU A 120 -2.86 3.48 -0.41
N THR A 121 -3.73 4.49 -0.47
CA THR A 121 -5.05 4.36 -1.13
C THR A 121 -5.03 4.57 -2.64
N LEU A 122 -3.92 5.06 -3.20
CA LEU A 122 -3.70 5.12 -4.65
C LEU A 122 -3.42 3.73 -5.21
#